data_AF-A0A2M7J8F7-F1
#
_entry.id   AF-A0A2M7J8F7-F1
#
_cell.length_a   1.000
_cell.length_b   1.000
_cell.length_c   1.000
_cell.angle_alpha   90.00
_cell.angle_beta   90.00
_cell.angle_gamma   90.00
#
_symmetry.space_group_name_H-M   'P 1'
#
loop_
_entity.id
_entity.type
_entity.pdbx_description
1 polymer ?
#
loop_
_entity_poly.entity_id
_entity_poly.type
_entity_poly.pdbx_seq_one_letter_code
_entity_poly.pdbx_strand_id
1 'polypeptide(L)'
;MRILHIITVVFIFLLMSSFVAQAQNTQRDDEIIERLIRLEMQMAAMNEKFEIQMTAMNGRIDDLRSLVYVVLGGIMTLICGLLAMMGYVMWDRRTVITPVVKKTKELEQGFEDEKVVLWKVLKGYARVEPRFAEVLKTAGML
;
A
#
# COMPACT_ATOMS: atom_id res chain seq x y z
N MET A 1 -73.25 29.59 -67.44
CA MET A 1 -72.85 28.19 -67.20
C MET A 1 -71.34 27.94 -67.30
N ARG A 2 -70.62 28.42 -68.33
CA ARG A 2 -69.16 28.18 -68.47
C ARG A 2 -68.29 28.66 -67.28
N ILE A 3 -68.61 29.82 -66.71
CA ILE A 3 -67.86 30.38 -65.55
C ILE A 3 -68.04 29.51 -64.29
N LEU A 4 -69.25 28.96 -64.07
CA LEU A 4 -69.53 28.08 -62.94
C LEU A 4 -68.71 26.79 -63.00
N HIS A 5 -68.56 26.20 -64.20
CA HIS A 5 -67.73 25.00 -64.41
C HIS A 5 -66.24 25.26 -64.19
N ILE A 6 -65.73 26.43 -64.59
CA ILE A 6 -64.33 26.80 -64.36
C ILE A 6 -64.06 26.90 -62.86
N ILE A 7 -64.95 27.53 -62.09
CA ILE A 7 -64.82 27.66 -60.63
C ILE A 7 -64.83 26.28 -59.95
N THR A 8 -65.70 25.37 -60.39
CA THR A 8 -65.75 24.01 -59.81
C THR A 8 -64.48 23.22 -60.09
N VAL A 9 -63.93 23.33 -61.29
CA VAL A 9 -62.66 22.66 -61.65
C VAL A 9 -61.49 23.20 -60.83
N VAL A 10 -61.40 24.52 -60.65
CA VAL A 10 -60.36 25.16 -59.83
C VAL A 10 -60.48 24.73 -58.36
N PHE A 11 -61.70 24.63 -57.84
CA PHE A 11 -61.94 24.18 -56.47
C PHE A 11 -61.51 22.72 -56.26
N ILE A 12 -61.82 21.83 -57.20
CA ILE A 12 -61.39 20.43 -57.17
C ILE A 12 -59.85 20.33 -57.23
N PHE A 13 -59.21 21.13 -58.08
CA PHE A 13 -57.76 21.16 -58.18
C PHE A 13 -57.09 21.60 -56.86
N LEU A 14 -57.65 22.62 -56.20
CA LEU A 14 -57.20 23.08 -54.89
C LEU A 14 -57.30 21.98 -53.83
N LEU A 15 -58.43 21.25 -53.77
CA LEU A 15 -58.61 20.13 -52.82
C LEU A 15 -57.62 18.99 -53.07
N MET A 16 -57.36 18.66 -54.34
CA MET A 16 -56.38 17.62 -54.70
C MET A 16 -54.96 18.01 -54.31
N SER A 17 -54.58 19.28 -54.47
CA SER A 17 -53.24 19.76 -54.09
C SER A 17 -52.97 19.66 -52.58
N SER A 18 -53.99 19.96 -51.75
CA SER A 18 -53.90 19.82 -50.29
C SER A 18 -53.77 18.36 -49.86
N PHE A 19 -54.47 17.44 -50.53
CA PHE A 19 -54.40 16.01 -50.23
C PHE A 19 -53.03 15.41 -50.59
N VAL A 20 -52.45 15.79 -51.74
CA VAL A 20 -51.10 15.36 -52.14
C VAL A 20 -50.04 15.89 -51.18
N ALA A 21 -50.14 17.16 -50.75
CA ALA A 21 -49.22 17.73 -49.77
C ALA A 21 -49.27 17.00 -48.42
N GLN A 22 -50.47 16.61 -47.96
CA GLN A 22 -50.64 15.87 -46.73
C GLN A 22 -50.08 14.44 -46.81
N ALA A 23 -50.34 13.73 -47.92
CA ALA A 23 -49.79 12.38 -48.15
C ALA A 23 -48.25 12.39 -48.21
N GLN A 24 -47.65 13.39 -48.88
CA GLN A 24 -46.20 13.55 -48.95
C GLN A 24 -45.59 13.85 -47.57
N ASN A 25 -46.29 14.60 -46.71
CA ASN A 25 -45.82 14.90 -45.36
C ASN A 25 -45.85 13.66 -44.46
N THR A 26 -46.95 12.89 -44.50
CA THR A 26 -47.06 11.62 -43.75
C THR A 26 -45.97 10.62 -44.15
N GLN A 27 -45.71 10.46 -45.46
CA GLN A 27 -44.64 9.57 -45.93
C GLN A 27 -43.25 10.02 -45.45
N ARG A 28 -43.00 11.34 -45.37
CA ARG A 28 -41.76 11.91 -44.85
C ARG A 28 -41.62 11.70 -43.34
N ASP A 29 -42.72 11.82 -42.59
CA ASP A 29 -42.74 11.59 -41.15
C ASP A 29 -42.47 10.11 -40.82
N ASP A 30 -43.03 9.17 -41.58
CA ASP A 30 -42.77 7.74 -41.42
C ASP A 30 -41.29 7.38 -41.66
N GLU A 31 -40.67 7.97 -42.69
CA GLU A 31 -39.24 7.76 -42.97
C GLU A 31 -38.34 8.34 -41.85
N ILE A 32 -38.73 9.48 -41.28
CA ILE A 32 -38.03 10.07 -40.13
C ILE A 32 -38.14 9.16 -38.92
N ILE A 33 -39.32 8.61 -38.64
CA ILE A 33 -39.55 7.68 -37.53
C ILE A 33 -38.70 6.42 -37.69
N GLU A 34 -38.64 5.84 -38.89
CA GLU A 34 -37.82 4.64 -39.13
C GLU A 34 -36.32 4.91 -38.90
N ARG A 35 -35.83 6.08 -39.34
CA ARG A 35 -34.44 6.50 -39.10
C ARG A 35 -34.17 6.70 -37.61
N LEU A 36 -35.11 7.29 -36.86
CA LEU A 36 -34.99 7.47 -35.41
C LEU A 36 -34.96 6.12 -34.67
N ILE A 37 -35.86 5.19 -35.00
CA ILE A 37 -35.88 3.85 -34.42
C ILE A 37 -34.56 3.13 -34.70
N ARG A 38 -34.00 3.24 -35.92
CA ARG A 38 -32.70 2.66 -36.26
C ARG A 38 -31.57 3.27 -35.44
N LEU A 39 -31.57 4.59 -35.26
CA LEU A 39 -30.58 5.28 -34.44
C LEU A 39 -30.69 4.88 -32.97
N GLU A 40 -31.89 4.79 -32.41
CA GLU A 40 -32.11 4.33 -31.04
C GLU A 40 -31.59 2.90 -30.84
N MET A 41 -31.86 1.99 -31.79
CA MET A 41 -31.31 0.63 -31.74
C MET A 41 -29.79 0.60 -31.80
N GLN A 42 -29.18 1.43 -32.67
CA GLN A 42 -27.71 1.53 -32.75
C GLN A 42 -27.12 2.11 -31.47
N MET A 43 -27.75 3.12 -30.88
CA MET A 43 -27.34 3.72 -29.61
C MET A 43 -27.44 2.71 -28.47
N ALA A 44 -28.54 1.95 -28.39
CA ALA A 44 -28.72 0.90 -27.38
C ALA A 44 -27.64 -0.18 -27.50
N ALA A 45 -27.38 -0.67 -28.72
CA ALA A 45 -26.34 -1.68 -28.96
C ALA A 45 -24.92 -1.13 -28.66
N MET A 46 -24.68 0.16 -28.92
CA MET A 46 -23.42 0.81 -28.57
C MET A 46 -23.27 0.96 -27.05
N ASN A 47 -24.33 1.33 -26.35
CA ASN A 47 -24.34 1.49 -24.91
C ASN A 47 -24.07 0.15 -24.20
N GLU A 48 -24.71 -0.94 -24.67
CA GLU A 48 -24.45 -2.29 -24.16
C GLU A 48 -22.98 -2.70 -24.33
N LYS A 49 -22.40 -2.47 -25.52
CA LYS A 49 -20.97 -2.74 -25.77
C LYS A 49 -20.06 -1.92 -24.85
N PHE A 50 -20.41 -0.65 -24.62
CA PHE A 50 -19.66 0.23 -23.74
C PHE A 50 -19.73 -0.25 -22.29
N GLU A 51 -20.90 -0.67 -21.82
CA GLU A 51 -21.11 -1.22 -20.48
C GLU A 51 -20.30 -2.52 -20.26
N ILE A 52 -20.30 -3.42 -21.24
CA ILE A 52 -19.48 -4.65 -21.21
C ILE A 52 -17.99 -4.30 -21.13
N GLN A 53 -17.51 -3.35 -21.95
CA GLN A 53 -16.11 -2.92 -21.93
C GLN A 53 -15.73 -2.26 -20.60
N MET A 54 -16.59 -1.40 -20.07
CA MET A 54 -16.38 -0.75 -18.77
C MET A 54 -16.32 -1.77 -17.64
N THR A 55 -17.22 -2.76 -17.65
CA THR A 55 -17.24 -3.84 -16.66
C THR A 55 -15.96 -4.68 -16.72
N ALA A 56 -15.53 -5.06 -17.93
CA ALA A 56 -14.28 -5.78 -18.12
C ALA A 56 -13.05 -4.96 -17.68
N MET A 57 -13.04 -3.66 -17.95
CA MET A 57 -11.96 -2.77 -17.53
C MET A 57 -11.93 -2.60 -16.01
N ASN A 58 -13.08 -2.41 -15.37
CA ASN A 58 -13.18 -2.33 -13.90
C ASN A 58 -12.68 -3.61 -13.24
N GLY A 59 -13.05 -4.79 -13.75
CA GLY A 59 -12.54 -6.06 -13.23
C GLY A 59 -11.01 -6.15 -13.29
N ARG A 60 -10.39 -5.72 -14.40
CA ARG A 60 -8.92 -5.69 -14.52
C ARG A 60 -8.27 -4.68 -13.59
N ILE A 61 -8.91 -3.54 -13.35
CA ILE A 61 -8.44 -2.53 -12.39
C ILE A 61 -8.50 -3.08 -10.97
N ASP A 62 -9.55 -3.80 -10.61
CA ASP A 62 -9.70 -4.40 -9.29
C ASP A 62 -8.69 -5.53 -9.06
N ASP A 63 -8.41 -6.36 -10.06
CA ASP A 63 -7.33 -7.36 -10.00
C ASP A 63 -5.95 -6.71 -9.83
N LEU A 64 -5.67 -5.64 -10.58
CA LEU A 64 -4.43 -4.88 -10.45
C LEU A 64 -4.31 -4.24 -9.06
N ARG A 65 -5.40 -3.66 -8.54
CA ARG A 65 -5.45 -3.11 -7.19
C ARG A 65 -5.19 -4.18 -6.15
N SER A 66 -5.83 -5.33 -6.27
CA SER A 66 -5.63 -6.47 -5.37
C SER A 66 -4.16 -6.91 -5.36
N LEU A 67 -3.54 -7.06 -6.53
CA LEU A 67 -2.12 -7.38 -6.64
C LEU A 67 -1.24 -6.31 -6.00
N VAL A 68 -1.51 -5.03 -6.26
CA VAL A 68 -0.78 -3.93 -5.63
C VAL A 68 -0.91 -3.97 -4.11
N TYR A 69 -2.11 -4.18 -3.57
CA TYR A 69 -2.30 -4.29 -2.13
C TYR A 69 -1.56 -5.48 -1.52
N VAL A 70 -1.55 -6.64 -2.20
CA VAL A 70 -0.80 -7.82 -1.74
C VAL A 70 0.70 -7.56 -1.78
N VAL A 71 1.23 -6.96 -2.85
CA VAL A 71 2.66 -6.66 -2.97
C VAL A 71 3.09 -5.62 -1.95
N LEU A 72 2.34 -4.51 -1.84
CA LEU A 72 2.65 -3.44 -0.91
C LEU A 72 2.51 -3.91 0.55
N GLY A 73 1.45 -4.68 0.85
CA GLY A 73 1.25 -5.33 2.14
C GLY A 73 2.39 -6.29 2.47
N GLY A 74 2.80 -7.12 1.51
CA GLY A 74 3.94 -8.03 1.67
C GLY A 74 5.25 -7.31 1.98
N ILE A 75 5.56 -6.24 1.26
CA ILE A 75 6.74 -5.40 1.51
C ILE A 75 6.67 -4.79 2.92
N MET A 76 5.52 -4.24 3.31
CA MET A 76 5.33 -3.67 4.64
C MET A 76 5.49 -4.72 5.75
N THR A 77 4.93 -5.91 5.58
CA THR A 77 5.09 -7.02 6.53
C THR A 77 6.55 -7.46 6.63
N LEU A 78 7.29 -7.52 5.52
CA LEU A 78 8.72 -7.85 5.53
C LEU A 78 9.53 -6.79 6.29
N ILE A 79 9.29 -5.51 6.03
CA ILE A 79 10.00 -4.41 6.73
C ILE A 79 9.66 -4.41 8.22
N CYS A 80 8.38 -4.49 8.58
CA CYS A 80 7.95 -4.58 9.97
C CYS A 80 8.53 -5.81 10.66
N GLY A 81 8.53 -6.97 9.99
CA GLY A 81 9.12 -8.21 10.51
C GLY A 81 10.61 -8.05 10.79
N LEU A 82 11.36 -7.45 9.87
CA LEU A 82 12.79 -7.16 10.03
C LEU A 82 13.06 -6.21 11.20
N LEU A 83 12.33 -5.10 11.28
CA LEU A 83 12.50 -4.13 12.37
C LEU A 83 12.09 -4.70 13.72
N ALA A 84 11.01 -5.51 13.77
CA ALA A 84 10.60 -6.22 14.97
C ALA A 84 11.67 -7.22 15.43
N MET A 85 12.26 -7.97 14.51
CA MET A 85 13.38 -8.87 14.81
C MET A 85 14.62 -8.10 15.30
N MET A 86 14.97 -7.00 14.63
CA MET A 86 16.11 -6.16 15.02
C MET A 86 15.89 -5.56 16.42
N GLY A 87 14.69 -5.07 16.71
CA GLY A 87 14.28 -4.58 18.01
C GLY A 87 14.31 -5.67 19.09
N TYR A 88 13.84 -6.88 18.76
CA TYR A 88 13.88 -8.03 19.64
C TYR A 88 15.31 -8.45 19.99
N VAL A 89 16.22 -8.51 19.01
CA VAL A 89 17.64 -8.84 19.25
C VAL A 89 18.34 -7.76 20.09
N MET A 90 18.06 -6.48 19.84
CA MET A 90 18.58 -5.39 20.69
C MET A 90 18.05 -5.47 22.13
N TRP A 91 16.80 -5.90 22.31
CA TRP A 91 16.21 -6.16 23.62
C TRP A 91 16.86 -7.36 24.32
N ASP A 92 17.12 -8.46 23.58
CA ASP A 92 17.78 -9.67 24.09
C ASP A 92 19.16 -9.35 24.69
N ARG A 93 19.98 -8.54 24.00
CA ARG A 93 21.34 -8.19 24.46
C ARG A 93 21.38 -7.43 25.79
N ARG A 94 20.39 -6.57 26.08
CA ARG A 94 20.29 -5.86 27.37
C ARG A 94 19.99 -6.81 28.53
N THR A 95 19.34 -7.93 28.26
CA THR A 95 18.89 -8.89 29.27
C THR A 95 20.01 -9.87 29.64
N VAL A 96 20.86 -10.27 28.69
CA VAL A 96 21.94 -11.26 28.88
C VAL A 96 23.24 -10.69 29.47
N ILE A 97 23.58 -9.42 29.20
CA ILE A 97 24.86 -8.83 29.65
C ILE A 97 24.84 -8.47 31.14
N THR A 98 23.69 -8.16 31.71
CA THR A 98 23.53 -7.73 33.10
C THR A 98 24.05 -8.75 34.13
N PRO A 99 23.77 -10.07 34.03
CA PRO A 99 24.34 -11.06 34.94
C PRO A 99 25.85 -11.28 34.75
N VAL A 100 26.36 -11.20 33.51
CA VAL A 100 27.78 -11.43 33.21
C VAL A 100 28.65 -10.31 33.78
N VAL A 101 28.22 -9.06 33.63
CA VAL A 101 28.93 -7.89 34.18
C VAL A 101 28.94 -7.90 35.70
N LYS A 102 27.86 -8.35 36.35
CA LYS A 102 27.84 -8.51 37.82
C LYS A 102 28.84 -9.56 38.29
N LYS A 103 28.90 -10.72 37.61
CA LYS A 103 29.81 -11.81 37.99
C LYS A 103 31.28 -11.46 37.84
N THR A 104 31.66 -10.73 36.79
CA THR A 104 33.03 -10.20 36.65
C THR A 104 33.37 -9.19 37.73
N LYS A 105 32.43 -8.32 38.10
CA LYS A 105 32.67 -7.29 39.13
C LYS A 105 32.79 -7.88 40.54
N GLU A 106 32.01 -8.91 40.86
CA GLU A 106 32.12 -9.67 42.11
C GLU A 106 33.47 -10.41 42.22
N LEU A 107 33.96 -11.00 41.12
CA LEU A 107 35.28 -11.64 41.08
C LEU A 107 36.41 -10.63 41.25
N GLU A 108 36.35 -9.50 40.53
CA GLU A 108 37.37 -8.45 40.59
C GLU A 108 37.48 -7.84 42.00
N GLN A 109 36.35 -7.60 42.67
CA GLN A 109 36.33 -7.17 44.07
C GLN A 109 36.91 -8.23 45.02
N GLY A 110 36.58 -9.52 44.82
CA GLY A 110 37.16 -10.61 45.61
C GLY A 110 38.68 -10.69 45.50
N PHE A 111 39.23 -10.49 44.30
CA PHE A 111 40.68 -10.45 44.09
C PHE A 111 41.33 -9.20 44.70
N GLU A 112 40.66 -8.06 44.72
CA GLU A 112 41.16 -6.82 45.35
C GLU A 112 41.25 -6.98 46.87
N ASP A 113 40.20 -7.51 47.49
CA ASP A 113 40.15 -7.77 48.93
C ASP A 113 41.23 -8.79 49.34
N GLU A 114 41.41 -9.87 48.58
CA GLU A 114 42.43 -10.87 48.84
C GLU A 114 43.85 -10.28 48.70
N LYS A 115 44.10 -9.44 47.69
CA LYS A 115 45.38 -8.74 47.53
C LYS A 115 45.68 -7.81 48.70
N VAL A 116 44.69 -7.09 49.24
CA VAL A 116 44.87 -6.19 50.40
C VAL A 116 45.24 -6.99 51.65
N VAL A 117 44.57 -8.13 51.88
CA VAL A 117 44.90 -9.03 53.00
C VAL A 117 46.29 -9.61 52.83
N LEU A 118 46.62 -10.11 51.63
CA LEU A 118 47.94 -10.66 51.32
C LEU A 118 49.05 -9.63 51.52
N TRP A 119 48.83 -8.38 51.09
CA TRP A 119 49.76 -7.28 51.32
C TRP A 119 49.99 -7.03 52.81
N LYS A 120 48.92 -7.02 53.62
CA LYS A 120 49.01 -6.81 55.07
C LYS A 120 49.79 -7.93 55.76
N VAL A 121 49.59 -9.18 55.33
CA VAL A 121 50.29 -10.36 55.84
C VAL A 121 51.77 -10.34 55.42
N LEU A 122 52.07 -10.08 54.14
CA LEU A 122 53.45 -9.98 53.66
C LEU A 122 54.21 -8.84 54.35
N LYS A 123 53.59 -7.68 54.57
CA LYS A 123 54.20 -6.55 55.29
C LYS A 123 54.45 -6.86 56.78
N GLY A 124 53.58 -7.67 57.40
CA GLY A 124 53.79 -8.19 58.74
C GLY A 124 54.99 -9.14 58.80
N TYR A 125 55.07 -10.08 57.86
CA TYR A 125 56.18 -11.04 57.76
C TYR A 125 57.52 -10.39 57.42
N ALA A 126 57.53 -9.38 56.53
CA ALA A 126 58.74 -8.64 56.16
C ALA A 126 59.38 -7.87 57.33
N ARG A 127 58.63 -7.58 58.40
CA ARG A 127 59.18 -6.98 59.63
C ARG A 127 59.86 -7.98 60.53
N VAL A 128 59.54 -9.27 60.39
CA VAL A 128 60.09 -10.36 61.21
C VAL A 128 61.36 -10.92 60.58
N GLU A 129 61.49 -10.88 59.25
CA GLU A 129 62.62 -11.47 58.53
C GLU A 129 63.32 -10.47 57.57
N PRO A 130 64.56 -10.03 57.87
CA PRO A 130 65.24 -8.97 57.11
C PRO A 130 65.61 -9.39 55.67
N ARG A 131 65.78 -10.69 55.41
CA ARG A 131 66.01 -11.23 54.05
C ARG A 131 64.76 -11.14 53.16
N PHE A 132 63.58 -11.26 53.75
CA PHE A 132 62.31 -11.19 53.01
C PHE A 132 61.99 -9.75 52.58
N ALA A 133 62.40 -8.76 53.38
CA ALA A 133 62.30 -7.34 53.03
C ALA A 133 63.13 -6.97 51.79
N GLU A 134 64.32 -7.54 51.62
CA GLU A 134 65.15 -7.32 50.42
C GLU A 134 64.53 -7.94 49.15
N VAL A 135 63.92 -9.12 49.28
CA VAL A 135 63.20 -9.79 48.18
C VAL A 135 61.97 -8.97 47.75
N LEU A 136 61.19 -8.44 48.69
CA LEU A 136 60.05 -7.57 48.40
C LEU A 136 60.45 -6.25 47.71
N LYS A 137 61.61 -5.69 48.10
CA LYS A 137 62.16 -4.46 47.51
C LYS A 137 62.67 -4.67 46.09
N THR A 138 63.21 -5.86 45.80
CA THR A 138 63.70 -6.24 44.46
C THR A 138 62.53 -6.59 43.52
N ALA A 139 61.43 -7.12 44.05
CA ALA A 139 60.21 -7.40 43.30
C ALA A 139 59.36 -6.14 42.98
N GLY A 140 59.81 -4.94 43.37
CA GLY A 140 59.13 -3.67 43.07
C GLY A 140 57.82 -3.44 43.83
N MET A 141 57.61 -4.15 44.93
CA MET A 141 56.40 -4.07 45.77
C MET A 141 56.60 -3.20 47.04
N LEU A 142 57.68 -2.42 47.10
CA LEU A 142 58.01 -1.46 48.16
C LEU A 142 58.51 -0.14 47.57
#